data_AF-A0A9D8DGX4-F1
#
_entry.id   AF-A0A9D8DGX4-F1
#
_cell.length_a   1.000
_cell.length_b   1.000
_cell.length_c   1.000
_cell.angle_alpha   90.00
_cell.angle_beta   90.00
_cell.angle_gamma   90.00
#
_symmetry.space_group_name_H-M   'P 1'
#
loop_
_entity.id
_entity.type
_entity.pdbx_description
1 polymer ?
#
loop_
_entity_poly.entity_id
_entity_poly.type
_entity_poly.pdbx_seq_one_letter_code
_entity_poly.pdbx_strand_id
1 'polypeptide(L)'
;MEGTRLTTRGIVVLCALGGLILFMVIAIGIGSCGGDDSPEVPITIPTEVSTTGSLEKDEFIAEADAICAEANAAIDQYAEAGEGLTAAGEIADLRQGVVTDIEALGPPADDRATLDEFLVAMETQVEAGEKIALALDRGSDTAEFETELATAKTDAATAASTYGFEECGAEVAASSSATGSSASSGGTVAPAPVTPAPAPTADGGITDDGSAGTGGGVSPGGG
;
A
#
# COMPACT_ATOMS: atom_id res chain seq x y z
N MET A 1 -3.84 58.11 13.20
CA MET A 1 -4.51 57.61 14.42
C MET A 1 -5.82 57.01 13.99
N GLU A 2 -5.82 55.69 13.77
CA GLU A 2 -6.94 54.77 13.51
C GLU A 2 -6.22 53.49 13.10
N GLY A 3 -6.28 52.36 13.78
CA GLY A 3 -7.23 51.93 14.79
C GLY A 3 -7.29 50.42 14.69
N THR A 4 -6.26 49.78 15.24
CA THR A 4 -6.02 48.34 15.35
C THR A 4 -7.26 47.61 15.87
N ARG A 5 -7.95 46.85 15.02
CA ARG A 5 -8.86 45.75 15.41
C ARG A 5 -8.78 44.62 14.39
N LEU A 6 -7.59 44.02 14.29
CA LEU A 6 -7.44 42.71 13.68
C LEU A 6 -7.94 41.68 14.71
N THR A 7 -9.07 41.10 14.39
CA THR A 7 -9.90 40.19 15.17
C THR A 7 -9.09 38.99 15.68
N THR A 8 -8.80 38.97 16.99
CA THR A 8 -8.14 37.92 17.78
C THR A 8 -8.97 36.63 17.91
N ARG A 9 -9.63 36.15 16.84
CA ARG A 9 -10.41 34.90 16.85
C ARG A 9 -10.18 34.01 15.63
N GLY A 10 -9.10 34.24 14.86
CA GLY A 10 -8.83 33.51 13.62
C GLY A 10 -7.45 32.84 13.54
N ILE A 11 -6.77 32.57 14.67
CA ILE A 11 -5.40 31.98 14.68
C ILE A 11 -5.34 30.67 15.49
N VAL A 12 -6.47 30.10 15.94
CA VAL A 12 -6.48 28.83 16.71
C VAL A 12 -7.01 27.64 15.89
N VAL A 13 -7.30 27.82 14.59
CA VAL A 13 -7.76 26.73 13.71
C VAL A 13 -6.88 26.66 12.46
N LEU A 14 -5.56 26.62 12.66
CA LEU A 14 -4.59 26.33 11.61
C LEU A 14 -3.45 25.45 12.14
N CYS A 15 -3.81 24.40 12.89
CA CYS A 15 -2.89 23.37 13.39
C CYS A 15 -3.31 21.94 13.02
N ALA A 16 -4.24 21.73 12.09
CA ALA A 16 -4.76 20.40 11.80
C ALA A 16 -4.59 19.87 10.36
N LEU A 17 -4.26 20.69 9.35
CA LEU A 17 -4.28 20.23 7.93
C LEU A 17 -3.20 20.87 7.04
N GLY A 18 -1.99 21.09 7.54
CA GLY A 18 -0.96 21.78 6.75
C GLY A 18 0.47 21.52 7.20
N GLY A 19 0.79 20.24 7.41
CA GLY A 19 2.12 19.77 7.82
C GLY A 19 2.86 18.97 6.75
N LEU A 20 2.59 19.19 5.46
CA LEU A 20 3.53 18.78 4.41
C LEU A 20 4.54 19.93 4.26
N ILE A 21 5.78 19.73 4.70
CA ILE A 21 7.03 20.28 4.14
C ILE A 21 8.21 19.85 5.03
N LEU A 22 8.99 18.91 4.50
CA LEU A 22 10.45 18.89 4.56
C LEU A 22 11.11 18.70 5.93
N PHE A 23 11.13 17.46 6.44
CA PHE A 23 12.25 17.01 7.28
C PHE A 23 13.45 16.66 6.39
N MET A 24 14.07 17.72 5.89
CA MET A 24 15.43 17.70 5.38
C MET A 24 16.33 17.07 6.45
N VAL A 25 17.12 16.08 6.06
CA VAL A 25 18.23 15.51 6.81
C VAL A 25 19.04 16.64 7.45
N ILE A 26 18.86 16.83 8.75
CA ILE A 26 19.68 17.71 9.56
C ILE A 26 20.27 16.86 10.67
N ALA A 27 21.47 16.35 10.39
CA ALA A 27 22.46 16.03 11.41
C ALA A 27 22.84 17.34 12.14
N ILE A 28 22.00 17.84 13.05
CA ILE A 28 22.43 18.77 14.09
C ILE A 28 22.93 17.93 15.25
N GLY A 29 24.26 17.77 15.27
CA GLY A 29 24.97 17.67 16.52
C GLY A 29 24.61 18.90 17.35
N ILE A 30 23.93 18.67 18.47
CA ILE A 30 23.75 19.65 19.53
C ILE A 30 25.13 20.04 20.06
N GLY A 31 25.67 21.12 19.50
CA GLY A 31 26.72 21.92 20.12
C GLY A 31 26.12 22.62 21.33
N SER A 32 26.34 22.06 22.53
CA SER A 32 26.23 22.81 23.78
C SER A 32 27.09 22.19 24.90
N CYS A 33 28.41 22.38 24.80
CA CYS A 33 29.36 22.58 25.91
C CYS A 33 30.68 22.99 25.22
N GLY A 34 31.21 24.21 25.41
CA GLY A 34 31.91 24.60 26.63
C GLY A 34 33.37 24.14 26.50
N GLY A 35 34.27 25.07 26.20
CA GLY A 35 35.60 24.79 25.63
C GLY A 35 36.59 24.00 26.49
N ASP A 36 37.61 23.47 25.83
CA ASP A 36 39.01 23.47 26.29
C ASP A 36 39.92 23.19 25.07
N ASP A 37 41.01 23.95 24.96
CA ASP A 37 42.02 23.84 23.90
C ASP A 37 43.05 22.79 24.36
N SER A 38 43.07 21.61 23.73
CA SER A 38 44.03 20.53 24.05
C SER A 38 44.50 19.84 22.76
N PRO A 39 45.80 19.57 22.58
CA PRO A 39 46.33 19.01 21.33
C PRO A 39 46.03 17.51 21.24
N GLU A 40 44.98 17.16 20.49
CA GLU A 40 44.54 15.79 20.31
C GLU A 40 45.26 15.13 19.11
N VAL A 41 45.92 14.01 19.42
CA VAL A 41 46.49 13.05 18.48
C VAL A 41 45.50 12.67 17.37
N PRO A 42 45.95 12.45 16.12
CA PRO A 42 45.05 12.07 15.04
C PRO A 42 44.41 10.71 15.36
N ILE A 43 43.12 10.73 15.73
CA ILE A 43 42.31 9.53 15.78
C ILE A 43 42.08 9.11 14.34
N THR A 44 42.76 8.05 13.93
CA THR A 44 42.37 7.23 12.78
C THR A 44 41.03 6.62 13.13
N ILE A 45 39.96 7.32 12.78
CA ILE A 45 38.64 6.71 12.67
C ILE A 45 38.80 5.69 11.54
N PRO A 46 38.49 4.39 11.73
CA PRO A 46 38.32 3.53 10.58
C PRO A 46 37.29 4.22 9.70
N THR A 47 37.72 4.67 8.52
CA THR A 47 36.82 5.01 7.44
C THR A 47 36.14 3.70 7.11
N GLU A 48 35.03 3.41 7.78
CA GLU A 48 34.01 2.56 7.21
C GLU A 48 33.67 3.26 5.91
N VAL A 49 34.19 2.69 4.83
CA VAL A 49 33.69 2.97 3.51
C VAL A 49 32.24 2.56 3.61
N SER A 50 31.36 3.50 3.97
CA SER A 50 29.96 3.47 3.62
C SER A 50 29.97 3.40 2.11
N THR A 51 30.09 2.18 1.61
CA THR A 51 29.60 1.82 0.29
C THR A 51 28.21 2.42 0.31
N THR A 52 27.97 3.41 -0.55
CA THR A 52 26.62 3.82 -0.96
C THR A 52 25.99 2.63 -1.66
N GLY A 53 25.77 1.57 -0.88
CA GLY A 53 25.24 0.29 -1.26
C GLY A 53 23.84 0.29 -0.71
N SER A 54 22.92 -0.08 -1.59
CA SER A 54 21.59 -0.53 -1.21
C SER A 54 21.57 -1.13 0.19
N LEU A 55 20.58 -0.74 0.98
CA LEU A 55 20.26 -1.41 2.23
C LEU A 55 20.17 -2.93 1.99
N GLU A 56 20.59 -3.71 2.99
CA GLU A 56 20.34 -5.15 3.00
C GLU A 56 18.81 -5.37 3.03
N LYS A 57 18.34 -6.47 2.42
CA LYS A 57 16.90 -6.68 2.20
C LYS A 57 16.05 -6.58 3.47
N ASP A 58 16.52 -7.16 4.57
CA ASP A 58 15.78 -7.12 5.85
C ASP A 58 15.70 -5.70 6.43
N GLU A 59 16.74 -4.89 6.25
CA GLU A 59 16.77 -3.49 6.71
C GLU A 59 15.85 -2.62 5.83
N PHE A 60 15.89 -2.84 4.52
CA PHE A 60 14.97 -2.20 3.57
C PHE A 60 13.50 -2.52 3.87
N ILE A 61 13.17 -3.79 4.16
CA ILE A 61 11.81 -4.20 4.54
C ILE A 61 11.36 -3.48 5.81
N ALA A 62 12.21 -3.44 6.85
CA ALA A 62 11.88 -2.80 8.11
C ALA A 62 11.63 -1.28 7.95
N GLU A 63 12.44 -0.59 7.14
CA GLU A 63 12.25 0.84 6.88
C GLU A 63 11.01 1.11 6.03
N ALA A 64 10.76 0.31 4.98
CA ALA A 64 9.57 0.42 4.15
C ALA A 64 8.27 0.15 4.94
N ASP A 65 8.27 -0.87 5.80
CA ASP A 65 7.11 -1.16 6.65
C ASP A 65 6.84 -0.04 7.66
N ALA A 66 7.88 0.62 8.19
CA ALA A 66 7.69 1.79 9.04
C ALA A 66 7.03 2.96 8.29
N ILE A 67 7.44 3.21 7.04
CA ILE A 67 6.83 4.22 6.16
C ILE A 67 5.36 3.87 5.89
N CYS A 68 5.08 2.62 5.54
CA CYS A 68 3.72 2.15 5.29
C CYS A 68 2.84 2.23 6.54
N ALA A 69 3.36 1.88 7.72
CA ALA A 69 2.62 1.98 8.98
C ALA A 69 2.21 3.42 9.31
N GLU A 70 3.12 4.39 9.11
CA GLU A 70 2.81 5.81 9.31
C GLU A 70 1.71 6.29 8.35
N ALA A 71 1.84 5.96 7.06
CA ALA A 71 0.83 6.31 6.07
C ALA A 71 -0.51 5.62 6.32
N ASN A 72 -0.51 4.34 6.70
CA ASN A 72 -1.71 3.59 7.03
C ASN A 72 -2.44 4.21 8.23
N ALA A 73 -1.71 4.64 9.27
CA ALA A 73 -2.29 5.35 10.40
C ALA A 73 -2.90 6.71 9.99
N ALA A 74 -2.33 7.41 9.02
CA ALA A 74 -2.93 8.63 8.46
C ALA A 74 -4.18 8.31 7.63
N ILE A 75 -4.15 7.25 6.83
CA ILE A 75 -5.28 6.80 6.01
C ILE A 75 -6.46 6.36 6.88
N ASP A 76 -6.20 5.63 7.96
CA ASP A 76 -7.25 5.15 8.87
C ASP A 76 -8.02 6.30 9.55
N GLN A 77 -7.39 7.46 9.77
CA GLN A 77 -8.10 8.63 10.29
C GLN A 77 -9.23 9.11 9.36
N TYR A 78 -9.04 8.99 8.03
CA TYR A 78 -10.12 9.28 7.07
C TYR A 78 -11.22 8.20 7.12
N ALA A 79 -10.87 6.94 7.40
CA ALA A 79 -11.86 5.89 7.62
C ALA A 79 -12.74 6.21 8.83
N GLU A 80 -12.11 6.54 9.95
CA GLU A 80 -12.77 6.83 11.22
C GLU A 80 -13.65 8.08 11.13
N ALA A 81 -13.26 9.05 10.32
CA ALA A 81 -14.07 10.23 10.00
C ALA A 81 -15.22 9.95 9.03
N GLY A 82 -15.27 8.77 8.40
CA GLY A 82 -16.25 8.42 7.37
C GLY A 82 -15.98 9.10 6.02
N GLU A 83 -14.74 9.53 5.79
CA GLU A 83 -14.31 10.32 4.63
C GLU A 83 -13.55 9.50 3.58
N GLY A 84 -13.44 8.17 3.73
CA GLY A 84 -12.58 7.33 2.87
C GLY A 84 -12.74 7.56 1.35
N LEU A 85 -13.98 7.64 0.84
CA LEU A 85 -14.21 7.95 -0.58
C LEU A 85 -14.08 9.45 -0.90
N THR A 86 -14.54 10.32 0.00
CA THR A 86 -14.52 11.78 -0.24
C THR A 86 -13.12 12.37 -0.14
N ALA A 87 -12.22 11.69 0.57
CA ALA A 87 -10.80 12.01 0.71
C ALA A 87 -9.92 11.09 -0.16
N ALA A 88 -10.47 10.49 -1.22
CA ALA A 88 -9.74 9.57 -2.08
C ALA A 88 -8.50 10.22 -2.73
N GLY A 89 -8.54 11.53 -2.99
CA GLY A 89 -7.40 12.29 -3.51
C GLY A 89 -6.29 12.44 -2.47
N GLU A 90 -6.63 12.85 -1.25
CA GLU A 90 -5.67 12.97 -0.15
C GLU A 90 -5.05 11.61 0.23
N ILE A 91 -5.83 10.53 0.17
CA ILE A 91 -5.34 9.17 0.38
C ILE A 91 -4.40 8.74 -0.75
N ALA A 92 -4.69 9.11 -2.00
CA ALA A 92 -3.80 8.87 -3.13
C ALA A 92 -2.46 9.60 -2.96
N ASP A 93 -2.47 10.87 -2.54
CA ASP A 93 -1.26 11.64 -2.26
C ASP A 93 -0.40 11.00 -1.17
N LEU A 94 -1.01 10.49 -0.09
CA LEU A 94 -0.31 9.76 0.97
C LEU A 94 0.38 8.50 0.42
N ARG A 95 -0.33 7.71 -0.39
CA ARG A 95 0.23 6.50 -1.01
C ARG A 95 1.35 6.82 -2.01
N GLN A 96 1.24 7.91 -2.76
CA GLN A 96 2.31 8.37 -3.64
C GLN A 96 3.56 8.77 -2.85
N GLY A 97 3.37 9.38 -1.68
CA GLY A 97 4.45 9.65 -0.73
C GLY A 97 5.18 8.37 -0.33
N VAL A 98 4.43 7.33 0.08
CA VAL A 98 4.99 6.01 0.42
C VAL A 98 5.81 5.43 -0.73
N VAL A 99 5.29 5.42 -1.95
CA VAL A 99 6.02 4.92 -3.14
C VAL A 99 7.35 5.66 -3.29
N THR A 100 7.30 6.99 -3.24
CA THR A 100 8.49 7.86 -3.39
C THR A 100 9.52 7.60 -2.30
N ASP A 101 9.07 7.47 -1.04
CA ASP A 101 9.95 7.27 0.10
C ASP A 101 10.59 5.88 0.07
N ILE A 102 9.85 4.83 -0.29
CA ILE A 102 10.38 3.46 -0.48
C ILE A 102 11.42 3.43 -1.60
N GLU A 103 11.18 4.09 -2.73
CA GLU A 103 12.18 4.19 -3.79
C GLU A 103 13.44 4.95 -3.35
N ALA A 104 13.27 5.97 -2.52
CA ALA A 104 14.38 6.78 -2.00
C ALA A 104 15.29 6.02 -1.02
N LEU A 105 14.80 4.95 -0.37
CA LEU A 105 15.62 4.06 0.46
C LEU A 105 16.75 3.37 -0.35
N GLY A 106 16.59 3.26 -1.67
CA GLY A 106 17.56 2.59 -2.54
C GLY A 106 17.41 1.07 -2.45
N PRO A 107 16.39 0.49 -3.11
CA PRO A 107 16.02 -0.89 -2.88
C PRO A 107 17.08 -1.90 -3.35
N PRO A 108 17.16 -3.07 -2.70
CA PRO A 108 18.07 -4.13 -3.09
C PRO A 108 17.78 -4.65 -4.49
N ALA A 109 18.86 -5.09 -5.14
CA ALA A 109 18.76 -5.76 -6.44
C ALA A 109 18.08 -7.14 -6.31
N ASP A 110 18.16 -7.74 -5.13
CA ASP A 110 17.47 -8.99 -4.81
C ASP A 110 15.96 -8.79 -4.81
N ASP A 111 15.24 -9.71 -5.48
CA ASP A 111 13.79 -9.71 -5.62
C ASP A 111 13.19 -8.41 -6.20
N ARG A 112 13.99 -7.67 -6.97
CA ARG A 112 13.60 -6.38 -7.55
C ARG A 112 12.31 -6.45 -8.39
N ALA A 113 12.11 -7.53 -9.13
CA ALA A 113 10.89 -7.72 -9.92
C ALA A 113 9.62 -7.76 -9.04
N THR A 114 9.67 -8.46 -7.90
CA THR A 114 8.55 -8.53 -6.95
C THR A 114 8.31 -7.16 -6.28
N LEU A 115 9.37 -6.42 -5.98
CA LEU A 115 9.24 -5.05 -5.49
C LEU A 115 8.59 -4.13 -6.54
N ASP A 116 9.04 -4.21 -7.79
CA ASP A 116 8.48 -3.40 -8.87
C ASP A 116 6.99 -3.74 -9.10
N GLU A 117 6.59 -5.01 -8.99
CA GLU A 117 5.17 -5.42 -9.01
C GLU A 117 4.37 -4.76 -7.87
N PHE A 118 4.93 -4.71 -6.65
CA PHE A 118 4.33 -4.01 -5.53
C PHE A 118 4.19 -2.49 -5.78
N LEU A 119 5.25 -1.83 -6.26
CA LEU A 119 5.25 -0.40 -6.53
C LEU A 119 4.25 -0.03 -7.64
N VAL A 120 4.19 -0.80 -8.72
CA VAL A 120 3.20 -0.61 -9.79
C VAL A 120 1.77 -0.78 -9.28
N ALA A 121 1.52 -1.77 -8.42
CA ALA A 121 0.21 -1.95 -7.81
C ALA A 121 -0.16 -0.77 -6.89
N MET A 122 0.80 -0.22 -6.14
CA MET A 122 0.61 1.00 -5.33
C MET A 122 0.32 2.23 -6.20
N GLU A 123 1.06 2.44 -7.29
CA GLU A 123 0.78 3.51 -8.26
C GLU A 123 -0.61 3.38 -8.89
N THR A 124 -1.05 2.14 -9.18
CA THR A 124 -2.41 1.89 -9.68
C THR A 124 -3.47 2.27 -8.64
N GLN A 125 -3.20 2.09 -7.34
CA GLN A 125 -4.08 2.59 -6.28
C GLN A 125 -4.14 4.12 -6.26
N VAL A 126 -2.99 4.79 -6.43
CA VAL A 126 -2.91 6.26 -6.52
C VAL A 126 -3.76 6.75 -7.69
N GLU A 127 -3.54 6.21 -8.89
CA GLU A 127 -4.27 6.61 -10.11
C GLU A 127 -5.78 6.38 -9.95
N ALA A 128 -6.19 5.24 -9.40
CA ALA A 128 -7.61 4.96 -9.16
C ALA A 128 -8.21 5.93 -8.12
N GLY A 129 -7.49 6.26 -7.04
CA GLY A 129 -7.91 7.25 -6.05
C GLY A 129 -8.09 8.65 -6.63
N GLU A 130 -7.17 9.10 -7.48
CA GLU A 130 -7.27 10.37 -8.20
C GLU A 130 -8.47 10.39 -9.16
N LYS A 131 -8.73 9.31 -9.89
CA LYS A 131 -9.91 9.18 -10.76
C LYS A 131 -11.21 9.24 -9.96
N ILE A 132 -11.28 8.60 -8.79
CA ILE A 132 -12.43 8.68 -7.88
C ILE A 132 -12.65 10.13 -7.44
N ALA A 133 -11.60 10.81 -6.96
CA ALA A 133 -11.69 12.20 -6.51
C ALA A 133 -12.21 13.13 -7.64
N LEU A 134 -11.69 12.93 -8.86
CA LEU A 134 -12.10 13.70 -10.03
C LEU A 134 -13.55 13.40 -10.45
N ALA A 135 -13.99 12.15 -10.36
CA ALA A 135 -15.37 11.77 -10.63
C ALA A 135 -16.33 12.39 -9.61
N LEU A 136 -15.96 12.40 -8.32
CA LEU A 136 -16.73 13.05 -7.25
C LEU A 136 -16.86 14.57 -7.46
N ASP A 137 -15.77 15.26 -7.82
CA ASP A 137 -15.80 16.71 -8.14
C ASP A 137 -16.76 17.03 -9.29
N ARG A 138 -16.86 16.13 -10.27
CA ARG A 138 -17.76 16.25 -11.42
C ARG A 138 -19.17 15.71 -11.16
N GLY A 139 -19.46 15.14 -9.99
CA GLY A 139 -20.72 14.45 -9.70
C GLY A 139 -21.00 13.26 -10.63
N SER A 140 -19.95 12.56 -11.07
CA SER A 140 -20.01 11.38 -11.93
C SER A 140 -19.96 10.08 -11.09
N ASP A 141 -20.30 8.96 -11.73
CA ASP A 141 -20.24 7.63 -11.09
C ASP A 141 -18.78 7.20 -10.84
N THR A 142 -18.52 6.58 -9.68
CA THR A 142 -17.19 6.14 -9.23
C THR A 142 -16.99 4.63 -9.28
N ALA A 143 -18.03 3.84 -9.60
CA ALA A 143 -18.03 2.40 -9.35
C ALA A 143 -16.95 1.63 -10.13
N GLU A 144 -16.64 2.08 -11.35
CA GLU A 144 -15.56 1.51 -12.17
C GLU A 144 -14.20 1.72 -11.48
N PHE A 145 -13.90 2.95 -11.05
CA PHE A 145 -12.63 3.29 -10.40
C PHE A 145 -12.49 2.68 -9.00
N GLU A 146 -13.61 2.51 -8.28
CA GLU A 146 -13.61 1.76 -7.02
C GLU A 146 -13.26 0.28 -7.23
N THR A 147 -13.72 -0.31 -8.33
CA THR A 147 -13.36 -1.69 -8.70
C THR A 147 -11.87 -1.77 -9.06
N GLU A 148 -11.35 -0.83 -9.86
CA GLU A 148 -9.92 -0.72 -10.16
C GLU A 148 -9.09 -0.61 -8.87
N LEU A 149 -9.50 0.27 -7.95
CA LEU A 149 -8.82 0.47 -6.67
C LEU A 149 -8.83 -0.81 -5.82
N ALA A 150 -9.93 -1.55 -5.79
CA ALA A 150 -10.03 -2.81 -5.04
C ALA A 150 -9.12 -3.91 -5.62
N THR A 151 -9.03 -4.02 -6.94
CA THR A 151 -8.10 -4.92 -7.62
C THR A 151 -6.65 -4.53 -7.30
N ALA A 152 -6.30 -3.25 -7.46
CA ALA A 152 -4.95 -2.76 -7.18
C ALA A 152 -4.51 -2.97 -5.73
N LYS A 153 -5.43 -2.87 -4.76
CA LYS A 153 -5.16 -3.22 -3.35
C LYS A 153 -4.85 -4.70 -3.16
N THR A 154 -5.62 -5.57 -3.81
CA THR A 154 -5.41 -7.03 -3.73
C THR A 154 -4.06 -7.40 -4.35
N ASP A 155 -3.72 -6.80 -5.48
CA ASP A 155 -2.45 -7.01 -6.17
C ASP A 155 -1.27 -6.51 -5.32
N ALA A 156 -1.38 -5.31 -4.74
CA ALA A 156 -0.36 -4.78 -3.84
C ALA A 156 -0.19 -5.62 -2.59
N ALA A 157 -1.27 -6.06 -1.93
CA ALA A 157 -1.18 -6.92 -0.75
C ALA A 157 -0.50 -8.26 -1.07
N THR A 158 -0.79 -8.84 -2.24
CA THR A 158 -0.17 -10.08 -2.72
C THR A 158 1.32 -9.88 -3.01
N ALA A 159 1.67 -8.83 -3.73
CA ALA A 159 3.06 -8.50 -4.05
C ALA A 159 3.87 -8.16 -2.78
N ALA A 160 3.28 -7.39 -1.86
CA ALA A 160 3.88 -7.03 -0.59
C ALA A 160 4.21 -8.26 0.26
N SER A 161 3.23 -9.16 0.44
CA SER A 161 3.43 -10.42 1.16
C SER A 161 4.48 -11.32 0.49
N THR A 162 4.53 -11.33 -0.84
CA THR A 162 5.52 -12.11 -1.61
C THR A 162 6.93 -11.55 -1.42
N TYR A 163 7.07 -10.22 -1.36
CA TYR A 163 8.36 -9.57 -1.13
C TYR A 163 8.86 -9.77 0.30
N GLY A 164 7.93 -9.72 1.26
CA GLY A 164 8.18 -9.88 2.70
C GLY A 164 7.73 -8.70 3.57
N PHE A 165 7.01 -7.73 3.02
CA PHE A 165 6.45 -6.61 3.79
C PHE A 165 5.28 -7.07 4.66
N GLU A 166 5.22 -6.55 5.88
CA GLU A 166 4.15 -6.82 6.84
C GLU A 166 3.10 -5.70 6.84
N GLU A 167 3.54 -4.45 6.91
CA GLU A 167 2.69 -3.25 7.04
C GLU A 167 2.26 -2.72 5.67
N CYS A 168 3.14 -2.76 4.67
CA CYS A 168 2.78 -2.34 3.31
C CYS A 168 1.74 -3.25 2.64
N GLY A 169 1.61 -4.50 3.10
CA GLY A 169 0.60 -5.44 2.63
C GLY A 169 -0.68 -5.48 3.47
N ALA A 170 -0.74 -4.70 4.55
CA ALA A 170 -1.87 -4.72 5.47
C ALA A 170 -3.11 -4.06 4.84
N GLU A 171 -4.28 -4.66 5.06
CA GLU A 171 -5.55 -4.04 4.66
C GLU A 171 -5.89 -2.90 5.62
N VAL A 172 -5.95 -1.66 5.11
CA VAL A 172 -6.40 -0.48 5.84
C VAL A 172 -7.92 -0.30 5.75
N ALA A 173 -8.57 0.05 6.86
CA ALA A 173 -10.03 0.07 6.96
C ALA A 173 -10.68 1.15 6.08
N ALA A 174 -9.97 2.26 5.81
CA ALA A 174 -10.45 3.36 4.94
C ALA A 174 -10.80 2.92 3.53
N SER A 175 -10.20 1.80 3.12
CA SER A 175 -10.19 1.29 1.76
C SER A 175 -11.34 0.37 1.44
N SER A 176 -12.01 -0.15 2.47
CA SER A 176 -13.22 -0.94 2.34
C SER A 176 -14.40 0.04 2.33
N SER A 177 -14.71 0.59 1.14
CA SER A 177 -16.02 1.20 0.90
C SER A 177 -17.05 0.30 1.54
N ALA A 178 -17.84 0.85 2.46
CA ALA A 178 -18.82 0.17 3.28
C ALA A 178 -19.88 -0.55 2.43
N THR A 179 -19.51 -1.65 1.78
CA THR A 179 -20.41 -2.72 1.44
C THR A 179 -20.69 -3.37 2.77
N GLY A 180 -21.75 -2.88 3.42
CA GLY A 180 -22.13 -3.30 4.75
C GLY A 180 -21.94 -4.81 4.87
N SER A 181 -21.12 -5.20 5.84
CA SER A 181 -21.19 -6.49 6.47
C SER A 181 -22.62 -6.67 6.98
N SER A 182 -23.55 -7.00 6.09
CA SER A 182 -24.55 -7.98 6.40
C SER A 182 -23.76 -9.24 6.72
N ALA A 183 -23.32 -9.32 7.98
CA ALA A 183 -23.09 -10.57 8.65
C ALA A 183 -24.40 -11.36 8.51
N SER A 184 -24.52 -12.08 7.40
CA SER A 184 -25.51 -13.12 7.22
C SER A 184 -25.17 -14.15 8.27
N SER A 185 -25.86 -14.02 9.40
CA SER A 185 -25.84 -14.94 10.52
C SER A 185 -25.92 -16.37 10.01
N GLY A 186 -24.95 -17.18 10.44
CA GLY A 186 -25.09 -18.61 10.65
C GLY A 186 -26.07 -19.34 9.74
N GLY A 187 -25.73 -19.47 8.46
CA GLY A 187 -26.20 -20.60 7.68
C GLY A 187 -25.47 -21.84 8.17
N THR A 188 -25.94 -22.46 9.25
CA THR A 188 -25.59 -23.83 9.59
C THR A 188 -25.95 -24.67 8.37
N VAL A 189 -24.95 -25.05 7.57
CA VAL A 189 -25.16 -26.09 6.57
C VAL A 189 -25.50 -27.34 7.37
N ALA A 190 -26.76 -27.73 7.34
CA ALA A 190 -27.12 -29.06 7.78
C ALA A 190 -26.26 -30.03 6.95
N PRO A 191 -25.59 -31.01 7.55
CA PRO A 191 -24.82 -31.97 6.80
C PRO A 191 -25.73 -32.60 5.75
N ALA A 192 -25.27 -32.64 4.50
CA ALA A 192 -25.98 -33.31 3.43
C ALA A 192 -26.34 -34.75 3.88
N PRO A 193 -27.56 -35.24 3.59
CA PRO A 193 -27.91 -36.62 3.89
C PRO A 193 -26.91 -37.53 3.16
N VAL A 194 -26.13 -38.27 3.94
CA VAL A 194 -25.29 -39.35 3.43
C VAL A 194 -26.24 -40.38 2.80
N THR A 195 -26.25 -40.42 1.47
CA THR A 195 -26.86 -41.52 0.75
C THR A 195 -26.02 -42.77 1.06
N PRO A 196 -26.62 -43.86 1.58
CA PRO A 196 -25.89 -45.09 1.83
C PRO A 196 -25.16 -45.55 0.59
N ALA A 197 -23.89 -45.93 0.75
CA ALA A 197 -23.08 -46.51 -0.32
C ALA A 197 -23.82 -47.71 -0.94
N PRO A 198 -23.99 -47.77 -2.27
CA PRO A 198 -24.49 -48.95 -2.93
C PRO A 198 -23.52 -50.12 -2.71
N ALA A 199 -24.08 -51.32 -2.52
CA ALA A 199 -23.35 -52.56 -2.35
C ALA A 199 -22.39 -52.82 -3.54
N PRO A 200 -21.26 -53.54 -3.31
CA PRO A 200 -20.33 -53.85 -4.39
C PRO A 200 -20.99 -54.78 -5.41
N THR A 201 -21.27 -54.26 -6.60
CA THR A 201 -21.54 -55.09 -7.77
C THR A 201 -20.20 -55.50 -8.36
N ALA A 202 -19.90 -56.78 -8.24
CA ALA A 202 -18.83 -57.41 -8.98
C ALA A 202 -19.16 -57.44 -10.48
N ASP A 203 -18.10 -57.49 -11.26
CA ASP A 203 -17.99 -58.12 -12.59
C ASP A 203 -18.05 -57.21 -13.83
N GLY A 204 -16.95 -57.23 -14.58
CA GLY A 204 -17.04 -57.45 -16.02
C GLY A 204 -16.83 -56.26 -16.96
N GLY A 205 -15.56 -55.99 -17.28
CA GLY A 205 -15.11 -56.03 -18.68
C GLY A 205 -15.15 -54.77 -19.57
N ILE A 206 -14.01 -54.61 -20.27
CA ILE A 206 -13.89 -54.40 -21.74
C ILE A 206 -13.95 -52.95 -22.29
N THR A 207 -12.75 -52.51 -22.73
CA THR A 207 -12.32 -51.72 -23.93
C THR A 207 -13.07 -50.48 -24.44
N ASP A 208 -12.33 -49.40 -24.70
CA ASP A 208 -12.00 -48.77 -26.02
C ASP A 208 -11.57 -47.31 -25.75
N ASP A 209 -10.35 -46.89 -26.10
CA ASP A 209 -9.89 -46.36 -27.40
C ASP A 209 -10.50 -44.99 -27.77
N GLY A 210 -9.62 -44.04 -28.09
CA GLY A 210 -9.96 -42.94 -28.99
C GLY A 210 -10.15 -41.54 -28.38
N SER A 211 -9.14 -40.69 -28.57
CA SER A 211 -9.19 -39.66 -29.62
C SER A 211 -8.76 -38.25 -29.17
N ALA A 212 -7.89 -37.69 -30.01
CA ALA A 212 -7.24 -36.40 -29.91
C ALA A 212 -8.19 -35.23 -30.22
N GLY A 213 -7.87 -34.05 -29.67
CA GLY A 213 -8.54 -32.80 -29.97
C GLY A 213 -7.59 -31.61 -29.86
N THR A 214 -6.81 -31.39 -30.92
CA THR A 214 -6.01 -30.20 -31.17
C THR A 214 -6.87 -29.11 -31.82
N GLY A 215 -6.78 -27.87 -31.35
CA GLY A 215 -7.26 -26.67 -32.06
C GLY A 215 -6.94 -25.43 -31.22
N GLY A 216 -6.13 -24.45 -31.63
CA GLY A 216 -5.81 -24.00 -32.98
C GLY A 216 -6.74 -22.84 -33.35
N GLY A 217 -6.51 -21.65 -32.78
CA GLY A 217 -7.28 -20.43 -33.06
C GLY A 217 -6.34 -19.27 -33.40
N VAL A 218 -6.41 -18.83 -34.65
CA VAL A 218 -5.52 -17.87 -35.31
C VAL A 218 -5.99 -16.43 -35.11
N SER A 219 -5.04 -15.51 -34.95
CA SER A 219 -5.22 -14.09 -35.27
C SER A 219 -5.13 -13.89 -36.79
N PRO A 220 -5.91 -12.96 -37.38
CA PRO A 220 -5.26 -11.78 -37.94
C PRO A 220 -6.10 -10.48 -37.92
N GLY A 221 -5.43 -9.36 -37.59
CA GLY A 221 -5.26 -8.20 -38.47
C GLY A 221 -6.41 -7.19 -38.69
N GLY A 222 -6.03 -5.90 -38.65
CA GLY A 222 -6.57 -4.88 -39.57
C GLY A 222 -7.04 -3.58 -38.92
N GLY A 223 -6.31 -2.49 -39.17
CA GLY A 223 -6.72 -1.11 -38.87
C GLY A 223 -5.55 -0.16 -38.80
#